data_AF-A0A847T2J5-F1
#
_entry.id   AF-A0A847T2J5-F1
#
_cell.length_a   1.000
_cell.length_b   1.000
_cell.length_c   1.000
_cell.angle_alpha   90.00
_cell.angle_beta   90.00
_cell.angle_gamma   90.00
#
_symmetry.space_group_name_H-M   'P 1'
#
loop_
_entity.id
_entity.type
_entity.pdbx_description
1 polymer ?
#
loop_
_entity_poly.entity_id
_entity_poly.type
_entity_poly.pdbx_seq_one_letter_code
_entity_poly.pdbx_strand_id
1 'polypeptide(L)'
;MSALPQFFKKDQYKNLFLLSWLILGLLQACFSELWDDEAYYWVYSRHLDWGYFDHPPMIALLIKIGYGIFHNELGVRLLIAIVNTLTLWITARLIASKDNKLFYLLIGAMGAMQIGGILAVPDVPLIFFAAVYFWVYRNFVNEQTWKNTLLLGVSMALMFYSKYHGVLLVFFTFLSNINLIKVFKFYVAVIITTILFFPHIYWQYTHGFPSLQYHLVERNASSYDISYTLDYLGGQLLLFGPLLGWLILYYAFRSPIQNSFERALKFCVIGVLAFFLLSTFKGRVEANWTVMLFTPTVILAHQAIVRKGWSQKWLLYTLPVTLLLVLATRVYMIWDFMPGVEIRPEIHHNKEWTSQVAARAQGRPVVFLNSYQLPSKYMFYTGQLSYSLNSRYSRRSQYNFWDTEVQLWGKPAMIVFDPGSGIPVTDSVRTIYGVWDYDMVPAYYSYSLIQLKPALKQIKAKRGEHINVMLQPNNDYHQPIRLDRTNEPVLGYGFTTKDEDLPPVKSAMTLERAVLRRLINLEVVMPDKPGHYQLKFSVFAGDLPPTHNSPVIPVIVEK
;
A
#
# COMPACT_ATOMS: atom_id res chain seq x y z
N MET A 1 16.64 -8.01 42.39
CA MET A 1 15.47 -8.94 42.47
C MET A 1 14.16 -8.28 42.94
N SER A 2 14.09 -6.96 43.16
CA SER A 2 12.87 -6.27 43.64
C SER A 2 11.94 -5.69 42.56
N ALA A 3 12.26 -5.84 41.27
CA ALA A 3 11.49 -5.22 40.18
C ALA A 3 10.22 -6.00 39.79
N LEU A 4 10.20 -7.33 39.91
CA LEU A 4 9.03 -8.16 39.54
C LEU A 4 7.79 -7.90 40.42
N PRO A 5 7.89 -7.77 41.76
CA PRO A 5 6.70 -7.55 42.60
C PRO A 5 6.09 -6.14 42.44
N GLN A 6 6.87 -5.15 41.99
CA GLN A 6 6.36 -3.80 41.70
C GLN A 6 5.48 -3.76 40.44
N PHE A 7 5.67 -4.71 39.51
CA PHE A 7 4.91 -4.82 38.26
C PHE A 7 3.41 -5.07 38.48
N PHE A 8 3.01 -5.63 39.63
CA PHE A 8 1.64 -6.06 39.92
C PHE A 8 0.87 -5.16 40.91
N LYS A 9 1.35 -3.95 41.24
CA LYS A 9 0.62 -3.04 42.14
C LYS A 9 -0.60 -2.37 41.49
N LYS A 10 -1.61 -2.12 42.34
CA LYS A 10 -3.05 -1.88 42.06
C LYS A 10 -3.43 -0.69 41.15
N ASP A 11 -2.49 0.12 40.67
CA ASP A 11 -2.76 1.27 39.78
C ASP A 11 -1.81 1.37 38.57
N GLN A 12 -1.00 0.33 38.29
CA GLN A 12 0.00 0.32 37.21
C GLN A 12 -0.12 -0.85 36.22
N TYR A 13 -1.34 -1.30 35.92
CA TYR A 13 -1.60 -2.30 34.86
C TYR A 13 -1.18 -1.86 33.45
N LYS A 14 -0.63 -0.65 33.27
CA LYS A 14 -0.15 -0.15 31.97
C LYS A 14 0.94 -1.02 31.37
N ASN A 15 1.94 -1.40 32.17
CA ASN A 15 3.02 -2.22 31.65
C ASN A 15 2.54 -3.63 31.33
N LEU A 16 1.69 -4.20 32.18
CA LEU A 16 1.04 -5.48 31.90
C LEU A 16 0.17 -5.42 30.65
N PHE A 17 -0.65 -4.38 30.48
CA PHE A 17 -1.49 -4.18 29.30
C PHE A 17 -0.66 -4.10 28.01
N LEU A 18 0.40 -3.28 28.01
CA LEU A 18 1.28 -3.15 26.85
C LEU A 18 2.05 -4.44 26.57
N LEU A 19 2.49 -5.15 27.62
CA LEU A 19 3.16 -6.44 27.48
C LEU A 19 2.20 -7.50 26.92
N SER A 20 0.96 -7.58 27.43
CA SER A 20 -0.07 -8.48 26.90
C SER A 20 -0.40 -8.15 25.46
N TRP A 21 -0.51 -6.86 25.11
CA TRP A 21 -0.72 -6.42 23.73
C TRP A 21 0.39 -6.90 22.81
N LEU A 22 1.66 -6.70 23.21
CA LEU A 22 2.82 -7.15 22.46
C LEU A 22 2.84 -8.67 22.32
N ILE A 23 2.68 -9.42 23.42
CA ILE A 23 2.69 -10.88 23.40
C ILE A 23 1.59 -11.42 22.49
N LEU A 24 0.37 -10.90 22.58
CA LEU A 24 -0.72 -11.32 21.70
C LEU A 24 -0.42 -10.99 20.23
N GLY A 25 0.19 -9.84 19.95
CA GLY A 25 0.61 -9.48 18.60
C GLY A 25 1.71 -10.40 18.05
N LEU A 26 2.69 -10.76 18.88
CA LEU A 26 3.76 -11.70 18.50
C LEU A 26 3.23 -13.13 18.31
N LEU A 27 2.32 -13.59 19.19
CA LEU A 27 1.67 -14.89 19.03
C LEU A 27 0.91 -14.94 17.71
N GLN A 28 0.08 -13.92 17.42
CA GLN A 28 -0.62 -13.85 16.15
C GLN A 28 0.36 -13.86 14.96
N ALA A 29 1.44 -13.09 15.03
CA ALA A 29 2.47 -13.05 13.99
C ALA A 29 3.13 -14.41 13.72
N CYS A 30 3.30 -15.25 14.75
CA CYS A 30 3.85 -16.60 14.61
C CYS A 30 2.91 -17.59 13.94
N PHE A 31 1.60 -17.43 14.13
CA PHE A 31 0.62 -18.47 13.79
C PHE A 31 -0.27 -18.12 12.59
N SER A 32 -0.34 -16.88 12.14
CA SER A 32 -1.05 -16.51 10.91
C SER A 32 -0.15 -16.42 9.69
N GLU A 33 -0.63 -16.88 8.54
CA GLU A 33 0.03 -16.72 7.25
C GLU A 33 -0.02 -15.27 6.74
N LEU A 34 0.76 -14.95 5.70
CA LEU A 34 0.89 -13.60 5.15
C LEU A 34 -0.31 -13.20 4.30
N TRP A 35 -0.74 -11.95 4.48
CA TRP A 35 -1.64 -11.29 3.55
C TRP A 35 -0.90 -10.95 2.26
N ASP A 36 -1.67 -10.72 1.19
CA ASP A 36 -1.16 -10.30 -0.12
C ASP A 36 -0.16 -9.14 -0.04
N ASP A 37 -0.56 -8.05 0.64
CA ASP A 37 0.27 -6.86 0.77
C ASP A 37 1.51 -7.11 1.64
N GLU A 38 1.43 -7.96 2.66
CA GLU A 38 2.58 -8.30 3.51
C GLU A 38 3.63 -9.08 2.73
N ALA A 39 3.20 -10.06 1.92
CA ALA A 39 4.10 -10.79 1.04
C ALA A 39 4.76 -9.83 0.03
N TYR A 40 3.99 -8.90 -0.54
CA TYR A 40 4.50 -7.92 -1.48
C TYR A 40 5.51 -6.95 -0.86
N TYR A 41 5.23 -6.41 0.33
CA TYR A 41 6.18 -5.55 1.05
C TYR A 41 7.38 -6.33 1.62
N TRP A 42 7.24 -7.64 1.83
CA TRP A 42 8.39 -8.50 2.06
C TRP A 42 9.32 -8.54 0.83
N VAL A 43 8.78 -8.62 -0.40
CA VAL A 43 9.62 -8.51 -1.61
C VAL A 43 10.32 -7.15 -1.68
N TYR A 44 9.66 -6.05 -1.28
CA TYR A 44 10.32 -4.74 -1.18
C TYR A 44 11.53 -4.79 -0.25
N SER A 45 11.42 -5.48 0.89
CA SER A 45 12.54 -5.66 1.82
C SER A 45 13.73 -6.44 1.23
N ARG A 46 13.51 -7.20 0.15
CA ARG A 46 14.59 -7.89 -0.56
C ARG A 46 15.38 -6.93 -1.47
N HIS A 47 14.75 -5.85 -1.92
CA HIS A 47 15.30 -4.84 -2.84
C HIS A 47 15.18 -3.44 -2.24
N LEU A 48 15.91 -3.18 -1.14
CA LEU A 48 15.83 -1.88 -0.46
C LEU A 48 16.23 -0.72 -1.38
N ASP A 49 15.30 0.22 -1.53
CA ASP A 49 15.50 1.46 -2.26
C ASP A 49 14.86 2.65 -1.51
N TRP A 50 15.07 3.86 -2.00
CA TRP A 50 14.54 5.09 -1.43
C TRP A 50 13.05 5.30 -1.69
N GLY A 51 12.43 4.49 -2.55
CA GLY A 51 10.99 4.49 -2.83
C GLY A 51 10.56 3.25 -3.60
N TYR A 52 9.24 3.07 -3.72
CA TYR A 52 8.63 1.99 -4.49
C TYR A 52 7.40 2.53 -5.24
N PHE A 53 6.80 1.70 -6.08
CA PHE A 53 5.70 2.03 -6.99
C PHE A 53 4.57 2.76 -6.26
N ASP A 54 4.11 2.24 -5.13
CA ASP A 54 2.93 2.74 -4.42
C ASP A 54 3.24 3.43 -3.07
N HIS A 55 4.40 3.14 -2.46
CA HIS A 55 4.74 3.60 -1.11
C HIS A 55 6.20 4.02 -0.90
N PRO A 56 6.46 4.92 0.06
CA PRO A 56 7.80 5.18 0.58
C PRO A 56 8.39 3.98 1.38
N PRO A 57 9.70 3.98 1.68
CA PRO A 57 10.43 2.76 2.04
C PRO A 57 10.36 2.28 3.49
N MET A 58 9.71 2.99 4.41
CA MET A 58 9.78 2.63 5.84
C MET A 58 9.30 1.21 6.13
N ILE A 59 8.23 0.75 5.48
CA ILE A 59 7.71 -0.60 5.70
C ILE A 59 8.70 -1.68 5.27
N ALA A 60 9.32 -1.51 4.11
CA ALA A 60 10.36 -2.42 3.60
C ALA A 60 11.57 -2.48 4.54
N LEU A 61 11.98 -1.33 5.09
CA LEU A 61 13.07 -1.25 6.07
C LEU A 61 12.72 -1.98 7.38
N LEU A 62 11.52 -1.79 7.91
CA LEU A 62 11.08 -2.46 9.14
C LEU A 62 10.99 -3.98 8.95
N ILE A 63 10.46 -4.42 7.81
CA ILE A 63 10.41 -5.84 7.45
C ILE A 63 11.83 -6.40 7.30
N LYS A 64 12.77 -5.68 6.65
CA LYS A 64 14.16 -6.12 6.50
C LYS A 64 14.81 -6.43 7.85
N ILE A 65 14.67 -5.53 8.81
CA ILE A 65 15.31 -5.66 10.13
C ILE A 65 14.70 -6.85 10.89
N GLY A 66 13.37 -6.98 10.90
CA GLY A 66 12.71 -8.10 11.57
C GLY A 66 13.00 -9.45 10.92
N TYR A 67 12.95 -9.51 9.58
CA TYR A 67 13.20 -10.72 8.81
C TYR A 67 14.67 -11.16 8.84
N GLY A 68 15.60 -10.22 9.10
CA GLY A 68 17.00 -10.53 9.37
C GLY A 68 17.24 -11.29 10.68
N ILE A 69 16.26 -11.28 11.60
CA ILE A 69 16.31 -12.04 12.86
C ILE A 69 15.57 -13.37 12.70
N PHE A 70 14.35 -13.35 12.18
CA PHE A 70 13.54 -14.56 11.93
C PHE A 70 13.13 -14.64 10.46
N HIS A 71 13.50 -15.71 9.76
CA HIS A 71 13.22 -15.86 8.33
C HIS A 71 11.84 -16.50 8.07
N ASN A 72 10.80 -15.99 8.73
CA ASN A 72 9.41 -16.47 8.66
C ASN A 72 8.41 -15.33 8.90
N GLU A 73 7.13 -15.66 9.06
CA GLU A 73 6.02 -14.70 9.25
C GLU A 73 6.23 -13.80 10.48
N LEU A 74 6.83 -14.35 11.56
CA LEU A 74 7.19 -13.57 12.74
C LEU A 74 8.20 -12.47 12.39
N GLY A 75 9.22 -12.77 11.60
CA GLY A 75 10.22 -11.77 11.21
C GLY A 75 9.63 -10.62 10.40
N VAL A 76 8.67 -10.90 9.52
CA VAL A 76 7.96 -9.88 8.75
C VAL A 76 7.21 -8.90 9.67
N ARG A 77 6.63 -9.39 10.77
CA ARG A 77 5.78 -8.61 11.68
C ARG A 77 6.43 -8.20 12.99
N LEU A 78 7.67 -8.62 13.27
CA LEU A 78 8.34 -8.41 14.55
C LEU A 78 8.42 -6.93 14.93
N LEU A 79 9.00 -6.10 14.04
CA LEU A 79 9.09 -4.67 14.29
C LEU A 79 7.72 -3.98 14.24
N ILE A 80 6.76 -4.53 13.51
CA ILE A 80 5.40 -4.00 13.41
C ILE A 80 4.69 -4.11 14.75
N ALA A 81 4.74 -5.28 15.39
CA ALA A 81 4.18 -5.50 16.72
C ALA A 81 4.83 -4.61 17.79
N ILE A 82 6.16 -4.42 17.71
CA ILE A 82 6.91 -3.52 18.61
C ILE A 82 6.49 -2.06 18.39
N VAL A 83 6.50 -1.58 17.15
CA VAL A 83 6.12 -0.21 16.77
C VAL A 83 4.67 0.09 17.14
N ASN A 84 3.77 -0.87 16.98
CA ASN A 84 2.38 -0.74 17.40
C ASN A 84 2.24 -0.62 18.93
N THR A 85 2.99 -1.43 19.69
CA THR A 85 3.02 -1.32 21.15
C THR A 85 3.61 0.01 21.63
N LEU A 86 4.69 0.47 20.99
CA LEU A 86 5.29 1.78 21.26
C LEU A 86 4.34 2.92 20.92
N THR A 87 3.53 2.80 19.88
CA THR A 87 2.46 3.77 19.55
C THR A 87 1.51 3.94 20.73
N LEU A 88 1.01 2.84 21.30
CA LEU A 88 0.14 2.89 22.48
C LEU A 88 0.83 3.53 23.68
N TRP A 89 2.12 3.23 23.89
CA TRP A 89 2.90 3.83 24.97
C TRP A 89 3.05 5.34 24.83
N ILE A 90 3.33 5.84 23.61
CA ILE A 90 3.41 7.28 23.30
C ILE A 90 2.04 7.94 23.47
N THR A 91 0.99 7.37 22.88
CA THR A 91 -0.38 7.91 22.98
C THR A 91 -0.81 8.04 24.44
N ALA A 92 -0.55 7.04 25.27
CA ALA A 92 -0.83 7.10 26.70
C ALA A 92 -0.02 8.19 27.46
N ARG A 93 1.14 8.64 26.94
CA ARG A 93 1.90 9.78 27.49
C ARG A 93 1.41 11.13 26.98
N LEU A 94 0.65 11.15 25.90
CA LEU A 94 0.06 12.36 25.34
C LEU A 94 -1.26 12.73 26.02
N ILE A 95 -1.94 11.76 26.62
CA ILE A 95 -3.15 11.98 27.42
C ILE A 95 -2.77 12.71 28.72
N ALA A 96 -3.48 13.80 29.01
CA ALA A 96 -3.22 14.65 30.17
C ALA A 96 -3.71 14.04 31.49
N SER A 97 -4.84 13.32 31.47
CA SER A 97 -5.41 12.66 32.65
C SER A 97 -4.83 11.26 32.84
N LYS A 98 -4.61 10.85 34.10
CA LYS A 98 -4.08 9.52 34.45
C LYS A 98 -5.13 8.40 34.44
N ASP A 99 -6.31 8.62 33.85
CA ASP A 99 -7.34 7.58 33.69
C ASP A 99 -6.93 6.54 32.63
N ASN A 100 -6.06 5.62 33.05
CA ASN A 100 -5.58 4.52 32.24
C ASN A 100 -6.71 3.55 31.87
N LYS A 101 -7.74 3.40 32.72
CA LYS A 101 -8.87 2.50 32.45
C LYS A 101 -9.64 2.97 31.23
N LEU A 102 -9.94 4.26 31.15
CA LEU A 102 -10.58 4.85 29.99
C LEU A 102 -9.73 4.72 28.72
N PHE A 103 -8.41 4.87 28.84
CA PHE A 103 -7.52 4.62 27.70
C PHE A 103 -7.64 3.18 27.19
N TYR A 104 -7.63 2.18 28.08
CA TYR A 104 -7.82 0.78 27.68
C TYR A 104 -9.19 0.52 27.07
N LEU A 105 -10.26 1.15 27.60
CA LEU A 105 -11.61 1.04 27.04
C LEU A 105 -11.67 1.56 25.60
N LEU A 106 -11.07 2.72 25.33
CA LEU A 106 -11.05 3.29 23.98
C LEU A 106 -10.25 2.43 23.01
N ILE A 107 -9.04 2.00 23.39
CA ILE A 107 -8.21 1.13 22.53
C ILE A 107 -8.85 -0.25 22.33
N GLY A 108 -9.44 -0.82 23.38
CA GLY A 108 -10.16 -2.09 23.32
C GLY A 108 -11.43 -2.04 22.46
N ALA A 109 -12.05 -0.86 22.32
CA ALA A 109 -13.18 -0.64 21.42
C ALA A 109 -12.76 -0.47 19.95
N MET A 110 -11.49 -0.11 19.66
CA MET A 110 -10.96 0.09 18.31
C MET A 110 -10.45 -1.23 17.72
N GLY A 111 -11.37 -2.06 17.22
CA GLY A 111 -11.04 -3.37 16.63
C GLY A 111 -10.00 -3.31 15.50
N ALA A 112 -10.09 -2.29 14.63
CA ALA A 112 -9.12 -2.10 13.55
C ALA A 112 -7.69 -1.84 14.05
N MET A 113 -7.51 -1.19 15.21
CA MET A 113 -6.19 -0.99 15.80
C MET A 113 -5.61 -2.30 16.37
N GLN A 114 -6.48 -3.20 16.85
CA GLN A 114 -6.08 -4.51 17.37
C GLN A 114 -5.71 -5.49 16.25
N ILE A 115 -6.48 -5.50 15.17
CA ILE A 115 -6.28 -6.43 14.04
C ILE A 115 -5.25 -5.87 13.05
N GLY A 116 -5.34 -4.59 12.70
CA GLY A 116 -4.39 -3.95 11.78
C GLY A 116 -3.03 -3.67 12.41
N GLY A 117 -2.94 -3.60 13.75
CA GLY A 117 -1.70 -3.29 14.47
C GLY A 117 -0.58 -4.34 14.37
N ILE A 118 -0.87 -5.49 13.77
CA ILE A 118 0.08 -6.59 13.54
C ILE A 118 0.42 -6.81 12.07
N LEU A 119 -0.35 -6.20 11.16
CA LEU A 119 -0.15 -6.38 9.72
C LEU A 119 1.06 -5.56 9.27
N ALA A 120 1.97 -6.19 8.55
CA ALA A 120 3.17 -5.56 8.00
C ALA A 120 2.84 -4.70 6.77
N VAL A 121 2.11 -3.62 7.03
CA VAL A 121 1.67 -2.64 6.04
C VAL A 121 2.12 -1.22 6.42
N PRO A 122 2.19 -0.27 5.47
CA PRO A 122 2.63 1.12 5.69
C PRO A 122 1.87 1.88 6.78
N ASP A 123 0.67 1.43 7.14
CA ASP A 123 -0.21 2.09 8.10
C ASP A 123 0.36 2.08 9.53
N VAL A 124 0.95 0.96 9.98
CA VAL A 124 1.50 0.86 11.35
C VAL A 124 2.64 1.85 11.60
N PRO A 125 3.69 1.95 10.76
CA PRO A 125 4.71 2.98 10.94
C PRO A 125 4.14 4.40 10.80
N LEU A 126 3.14 4.63 9.93
CA LEU A 126 2.48 5.93 9.82
C LEU A 126 1.83 6.34 11.14
N ILE A 127 1.04 5.45 11.77
CA ILE A 127 0.37 5.75 13.05
C ILE A 127 1.42 6.02 14.15
N PHE A 128 2.50 5.26 14.18
CA PHE A 128 3.59 5.44 15.13
C PHE A 128 4.26 6.81 14.97
N PHE A 129 4.70 7.15 13.76
CA PHE A 129 5.36 8.43 13.51
C PHE A 129 4.40 9.61 13.60
N ALA A 130 3.08 9.41 13.40
CA ALA A 130 2.07 10.40 13.76
C ALA A 130 2.02 10.63 15.29
N ALA A 131 2.09 9.59 16.10
CA ALA A 131 2.15 9.72 17.56
C ALA A 131 3.45 10.42 18.02
N VAL A 132 4.60 10.06 17.43
CA VAL A 132 5.88 10.75 17.66
C VAL A 132 5.79 12.22 17.24
N TYR A 133 5.24 12.50 16.06
CA TYR A 133 5.04 13.85 15.55
C TYR A 133 4.21 14.69 16.51
N PHE A 134 3.06 14.19 16.98
CA PHE A 134 2.25 14.93 17.95
C PHE A 134 2.94 15.12 19.29
N TRP A 135 3.72 14.14 19.76
CA TRP A 135 4.51 14.30 20.98
C TRP A 135 5.57 15.39 20.83
N VAL A 136 6.29 15.41 19.72
CA VAL A 136 7.31 16.43 19.44
C VAL A 136 6.67 17.79 19.19
N TYR A 137 5.57 17.86 18.44
CA TYR A 137 4.83 19.09 18.20
C TYR A 137 4.34 19.73 19.50
N ARG A 138 3.80 18.93 20.45
CA ARG A 138 3.46 19.41 21.79
C ARG A 138 4.65 20.06 22.49
N ASN A 139 5.82 19.41 22.43
CA ASN A 139 7.02 19.95 23.06
C ASN A 139 7.52 21.22 22.34
N PHE A 140 7.44 21.27 21.01
CA PHE A 140 7.83 22.43 20.20
C PHE A 140 6.95 23.66 20.46
N VAL A 141 5.63 23.49 20.58
CA VAL A 141 4.73 24.62 20.89
C VAL A 141 4.88 25.12 22.32
N ASN A 142 5.28 24.24 23.25
CA ASN A 142 5.58 24.63 24.63
C ASN A 142 6.95 25.32 24.73
N GLU A 143 7.96 24.79 24.05
CA GLU A 143 9.33 25.26 24.12
C GLU A 143 10.04 25.09 22.76
N GLN A 144 10.32 26.21 22.09
CA GLN A 144 10.94 26.23 20.76
C GLN A 144 12.47 26.07 20.85
N THR A 145 12.98 25.02 21.47
CA THR A 145 14.43 24.73 21.52
C THR A 145 14.94 24.18 20.19
N TRP A 146 16.24 24.28 19.92
CA TRP A 146 16.85 23.66 18.73
C TRP A 146 16.66 22.14 18.69
N LYS A 147 16.66 21.48 19.86
CA LYS A 147 16.33 20.06 19.99
C LYS A 147 14.92 19.78 19.47
N ASN A 148 13.91 20.54 19.92
CA ASN A 148 12.53 20.34 19.49
C ASN A 148 12.34 20.68 18.01
N THR A 149 13.06 21.67 17.47
CA THR A 149 13.10 21.98 16.04
C THR A 149 13.62 20.80 15.21
N LEU A 150 14.78 20.24 15.60
CA LEU A 150 15.38 19.10 14.91
C LEU A 150 14.47 17.88 14.97
N LEU A 151 13.96 17.55 16.17
CA LEU A 151 13.04 16.43 16.34
C LEU A 151 11.75 16.61 15.54
N LEU A 152 11.24 17.85 15.40
CA LEU A 152 10.04 18.13 14.62
C LEU A 152 10.30 17.80 13.15
N GLY A 153 11.41 18.29 12.60
CA GLY A 153 11.83 17.98 11.22
C GLY A 153 12.03 16.49 10.97
N VAL A 154 12.74 15.81 11.87
CA VAL A 154 12.96 14.35 11.79
C VAL A 154 11.64 13.58 11.85
N SER A 155 10.74 13.95 12.77
CA SER A 155 9.45 13.27 12.91
C SER A 155 8.56 13.43 11.69
N MET A 156 8.55 14.61 11.05
CA MET A 156 7.82 14.84 9.80
C MET A 156 8.40 14.00 8.66
N ALA A 157 9.74 13.96 8.53
CA ALA A 157 10.39 13.16 7.49
C ALA A 157 10.08 11.66 7.66
N LEU A 158 10.22 11.10 8.86
CA LEU A 158 9.94 9.69 9.13
C LEU A 158 8.47 9.31 8.91
N MET A 159 7.56 10.24 9.22
CA MET A 159 6.14 10.08 8.93
C MET A 159 5.88 10.05 7.41
N PHE A 160 6.54 10.92 6.63
CA PHE A 160 6.42 10.92 5.17
C PHE A 160 7.06 9.68 4.53
N TYR A 161 8.18 9.20 5.09
CA TYR A 161 8.79 7.92 4.74
C TYR A 161 7.92 6.71 5.05
N SER A 162 6.87 6.86 5.85
CA SER A 162 5.91 5.79 6.14
C SER A 162 4.78 5.75 5.12
N LYS A 163 4.12 6.89 4.89
CA LYS A 163 3.03 7.01 3.90
C LYS A 163 2.78 8.49 3.59
N TYR A 164 2.47 8.80 2.34
CA TYR A 164 2.24 10.17 1.88
C TYR A 164 1.15 10.91 2.66
N HIS A 165 0.14 10.20 3.16
CA HIS A 165 -0.95 10.79 3.92
C HIS A 165 -0.51 11.53 5.20
N GLY A 166 0.71 11.26 5.71
CA GLY A 166 1.31 12.03 6.80
C GLY A 166 1.40 13.54 6.51
N VAL A 167 1.50 13.95 5.24
CA VAL A 167 1.52 15.36 4.83
C VAL A 167 0.26 16.10 5.28
N LEU A 168 -0.89 15.41 5.33
CA LEU A 168 -2.16 16.00 5.75
C LEU A 168 -2.13 16.37 7.23
N LEU A 169 -1.45 15.58 8.08
CA LEU A 169 -1.31 15.92 9.50
C LEU A 169 -0.49 17.19 9.70
N VAL A 170 0.60 17.36 8.94
CA VAL A 170 1.42 18.57 8.99
C VAL A 170 0.63 19.77 8.49
N PHE A 171 -0.09 19.61 7.38
CA PHE A 171 -0.93 20.66 6.79
C PHE A 171 -2.03 21.14 7.75
N PHE A 172 -2.83 20.22 8.32
CA PHE A 172 -3.90 20.60 9.25
C PHE A 172 -3.36 21.07 10.61
N THR A 173 -2.20 20.60 11.04
CA THR A 173 -1.50 21.16 12.21
C THR A 173 -1.11 22.61 11.97
N PHE A 174 -0.56 22.92 10.79
CA PHE A 174 -0.24 24.29 10.39
C PHE A 174 -1.50 25.18 10.34
N LEU A 175 -2.59 24.72 9.71
CA LEU A 175 -3.86 25.46 9.68
C LEU A 175 -4.44 25.72 11.08
N SER A 176 -4.24 24.80 12.01
CA SER A 176 -4.64 24.99 13.42
C SER A 176 -3.86 26.10 14.13
N ASN A 177 -2.69 26.48 13.61
CA ASN A 177 -1.77 27.40 14.25
C ASN A 177 -1.01 28.23 13.20
N ILE A 178 -1.74 29.08 12.47
CA ILE A 178 -1.20 29.99 11.44
C ILE A 178 -0.08 30.91 11.96
N ASN A 179 0.03 31.13 13.27
CA ASN A 179 1.14 31.87 13.87
C ASN A 179 2.51 31.20 13.65
N LEU A 180 2.56 29.92 13.27
CA LEU A 180 3.80 29.23 12.88
C LEU A 180 4.50 29.91 11.70
N ILE A 181 3.80 30.68 10.86
CA ILE A 181 4.39 31.50 9.79
C ILE A 181 5.37 32.54 10.36
N LYS A 182 5.21 32.95 11.62
CA LYS A 182 6.10 33.92 12.29
C LYS A 182 7.26 33.24 13.03
N VAL A 183 7.29 31.91 13.09
CA VAL A 183 8.25 31.15 13.89
C VAL A 183 9.39 30.68 12.99
N PHE A 184 10.54 31.37 13.03
CA PHE A 184 11.73 30.99 12.25
C PHE A 184 12.12 29.52 12.39
N LYS A 185 12.09 29.00 13.62
CA LYS A 185 12.41 27.60 13.93
C LYS A 185 11.47 26.60 13.26
N PHE A 186 10.23 26.98 12.95
CA PHE A 186 9.31 26.12 12.20
C PHE A 186 9.80 25.94 10.75
N TYR A 187 10.26 27.00 10.09
CA TYR A 187 10.85 26.89 8.75
C TYR A 187 12.11 26.03 8.76
N VAL A 188 12.96 26.13 9.80
CA VAL A 188 14.12 25.25 9.93
C VAL A 188 13.69 23.79 10.02
N ALA A 189 12.63 23.46 10.78
CA ALA A 189 12.09 22.10 10.83
C ALA A 189 11.59 21.62 9.44
N VAL A 190 10.95 22.51 8.66
CA VAL A 190 10.52 22.21 7.28
C VAL A 190 11.74 21.95 6.38
N ILE A 191 12.78 22.78 6.45
CA ILE A 191 14.02 22.59 5.67
C ILE A 191 14.68 21.25 6.04
N ILE A 192 14.79 20.93 7.33
CA ILE A 192 15.31 19.64 7.80
C ILE A 192 14.47 18.49 7.22
N THR A 193 13.15 18.61 7.25
CA THR A 193 12.24 17.60 6.68
C THR A 193 12.52 17.40 5.19
N THR A 194 12.62 18.48 4.43
CA THR A 194 12.88 18.44 2.98
C THR A 194 14.24 17.81 2.69
N ILE A 195 15.29 18.17 3.42
CA ILE A 195 16.64 17.59 3.25
C ILE A 195 16.61 16.10 3.55
N LEU A 196 15.98 15.68 4.66
CA LEU A 196 15.93 14.28 5.05
C LEU A 196 15.06 13.44 4.10
N PHE A 197 13.96 13.99 3.59
CA PHE A 197 13.07 13.30 2.65
C PHE A 197 13.52 13.40 1.18
N PHE A 198 14.54 14.22 0.90
CA PHE A 198 15.07 14.46 -0.44
C PHE A 198 15.45 13.18 -1.20
N PRO A 199 16.11 12.16 -0.59
CA PRO A 199 16.42 10.93 -1.31
C PRO A 199 15.19 10.25 -1.92
N HIS A 200 14.05 10.25 -1.22
CA HIS A 200 12.80 9.71 -1.76
C HIS A 200 12.25 10.57 -2.91
N ILE A 201 12.32 11.90 -2.78
CA ILE A 201 11.89 12.82 -3.85
C ILE A 201 12.74 12.62 -5.11
N TYR A 202 14.06 12.48 -4.94
CA TYR A 202 15.00 12.22 -6.04
C TYR A 202 14.75 10.86 -6.69
N TRP A 203 14.46 9.83 -5.89
CA TRP A 203 14.05 8.52 -6.40
C TRP A 203 12.78 8.62 -7.24
N GLN A 204 11.74 9.32 -6.77
CA GLN A 204 10.52 9.54 -7.55
C GLN A 204 10.84 10.25 -8.87
N TYR A 205 11.65 11.30 -8.85
CA TYR A 205 12.02 12.04 -10.06
C TYR A 205 12.72 11.16 -11.11
N THR A 206 13.71 10.38 -10.67
CA THR A 206 14.51 9.51 -11.57
C THR A 206 13.69 8.35 -12.15
N HIS A 207 12.61 7.93 -11.48
CA HIS A 207 11.72 6.86 -11.92
C HIS A 207 10.42 7.37 -12.59
N GLY A 208 10.31 8.67 -12.85
CA GLY A 208 9.15 9.26 -13.54
C GLY A 208 7.90 9.47 -12.68
N PHE A 209 8.06 9.57 -11.36
CA PHE A 209 7.01 9.78 -10.35
C PHE A 209 5.94 8.67 -10.31
N PRO A 210 6.33 7.39 -10.21
CA PRO A 210 5.40 6.26 -10.28
C PRO A 210 4.26 6.37 -9.26
N SER A 211 4.57 6.72 -8.01
CA SER A 211 3.54 6.82 -6.96
C SER A 211 2.60 7.99 -7.17
N LEU A 212 3.10 9.11 -7.70
CA LEU A 212 2.27 10.27 -8.00
C LEU A 212 1.29 9.98 -9.13
N GLN A 213 1.78 9.34 -10.19
CA GLN A 213 0.94 8.89 -11.31
C GLN A 213 -0.12 7.92 -10.82
N TYR A 214 0.27 6.93 -10.01
CA TYR A 214 -0.65 5.95 -9.46
C TYR A 214 -1.74 6.60 -8.59
N HIS A 215 -1.36 7.40 -7.58
CA HIS A 215 -2.31 7.96 -6.61
C HIS A 215 -3.16 9.11 -7.15
N LEU A 216 -2.67 9.91 -8.09
CA LEU A 216 -3.38 11.10 -8.59
C LEU A 216 -4.06 10.90 -9.95
N VAL A 217 -3.64 9.92 -10.75
CA VAL A 217 -4.12 9.74 -12.13
C VAL A 217 -4.74 8.36 -12.29
N GLU A 218 -3.97 7.29 -12.10
CA GLU A 218 -4.40 5.92 -12.46
C GLU A 218 -5.50 5.37 -11.53
N ARG A 219 -5.53 5.82 -10.27
CA ARG A 219 -6.52 5.35 -9.27
C ARG A 219 -7.86 6.10 -9.31
N ASN A 220 -7.95 7.22 -10.03
CA ASN A 220 -9.21 7.97 -10.09
C ASN A 220 -10.27 7.18 -10.89
N ALA A 221 -11.50 7.18 -10.39
CA ALA A 221 -12.60 6.60 -11.12
C ALA A 221 -12.97 7.48 -12.32
N SER A 222 -13.39 6.85 -13.42
CA SER A 222 -13.90 7.57 -14.59
C SER A 222 -15.16 8.38 -14.30
N SER A 223 -15.92 7.97 -13.28
CA SER A 223 -17.19 8.57 -12.88
C SER A 223 -17.41 8.39 -11.38
N TYR A 224 -18.09 9.34 -10.75
CA TYR A 224 -18.52 9.23 -9.36
C TYR A 224 -19.59 8.15 -9.19
N ASP A 225 -19.50 7.41 -8.08
CA ASP A 225 -20.51 6.47 -7.61
C ASP A 225 -20.81 6.77 -6.13
N ILE A 226 -22.09 6.81 -5.76
CA ILE A 226 -22.52 7.10 -4.38
C ILE A 226 -21.99 6.06 -3.39
N SER A 227 -21.77 4.82 -3.83
CA SER A 227 -21.17 3.76 -3.03
C SER A 227 -19.80 4.17 -2.49
N TYR A 228 -18.99 4.94 -3.21
CA TYR A 228 -17.69 5.41 -2.72
C TYR A 228 -17.82 6.25 -1.44
N THR A 229 -18.85 7.09 -1.38
CA THR A 229 -19.13 7.93 -0.20
C THR A 229 -19.73 7.11 0.94
N LEU A 230 -20.66 6.20 0.64
CA LEU A 230 -21.28 5.34 1.65
C LEU A 230 -20.27 4.35 2.25
N ASP A 231 -19.44 3.72 1.43
CA ASP A 231 -18.31 2.86 1.83
C ASP A 231 -17.35 3.64 2.73
N TYR A 232 -17.03 4.88 2.36
CA TYR A 232 -16.17 5.73 3.18
C TYR A 232 -16.81 6.00 4.54
N LEU A 233 -18.06 6.46 4.60
CA LEU A 233 -18.75 6.77 5.85
C LEU A 233 -18.87 5.54 6.76
N GLY A 234 -19.35 4.42 6.23
CA GLY A 234 -19.43 3.15 6.95
C GLY A 234 -18.06 2.65 7.41
N GLY A 235 -17.08 2.74 6.52
CA GLY A 235 -15.69 2.38 6.77
C GLY A 235 -15.07 3.19 7.91
N GLN A 236 -15.31 4.51 7.97
CA GLN A 236 -14.84 5.34 9.08
C GLN A 236 -15.48 4.93 10.41
N LEU A 237 -16.78 4.64 10.44
CA LEU A 237 -17.42 4.16 11.67
C LEU A 237 -16.80 2.85 12.15
N LEU A 238 -16.60 1.89 11.25
CA LEU A 238 -16.01 0.59 11.59
C LEU A 238 -14.53 0.73 12.01
N LEU A 239 -13.77 1.61 11.36
CA LEU A 239 -12.35 1.83 11.61
C LEU A 239 -12.08 2.31 13.03
N PHE A 240 -12.87 3.27 13.53
CA PHE A 240 -12.73 3.76 14.92
C PHE A 240 -13.42 2.86 15.95
N GLY A 241 -14.12 1.81 15.52
CA GLY A 241 -14.66 0.78 16.40
C GLY A 241 -15.90 0.14 15.79
N PRO A 242 -15.98 -1.20 15.67
CA PRO A 242 -17.05 -1.87 14.91
C PRO A 242 -18.45 -1.58 15.45
N LEU A 243 -18.59 -1.29 16.76
CA LEU A 243 -19.86 -0.96 17.41
C LEU A 243 -19.99 0.52 17.81
N LEU A 244 -18.89 1.13 18.26
CA LEU A 244 -18.88 2.45 18.90
C LEU A 244 -17.96 3.47 18.24
N GLY A 245 -17.50 3.23 17.01
CA GLY A 245 -16.65 4.21 16.31
C GLY A 245 -17.34 5.56 16.13
N TRP A 246 -18.66 5.59 15.90
CA TRP A 246 -19.45 6.82 15.87
C TRP A 246 -19.40 7.59 17.21
N LEU A 247 -19.42 6.86 18.34
CA LEU A 247 -19.42 7.46 19.68
C LEU A 247 -18.03 7.98 20.03
N ILE A 248 -16.97 7.25 19.68
CA ILE A 248 -15.57 7.67 19.86
C ILE A 248 -15.29 8.93 19.04
N LEU A 249 -15.72 8.96 17.77
CA LEU A 249 -15.63 10.14 16.92
C LEU A 249 -16.44 11.30 17.48
N TYR A 250 -17.68 11.06 17.92
CA TYR A 250 -18.51 12.08 18.57
C TYR A 250 -17.79 12.69 19.78
N TYR A 251 -17.16 11.87 20.63
CA TYR A 251 -16.40 12.35 21.77
C TYR A 251 -15.19 13.19 21.35
N ALA A 252 -14.44 12.75 20.34
CA ALA A 252 -13.32 13.51 19.80
C ALA A 252 -13.77 14.88 19.24
N PHE A 253 -14.87 14.92 18.46
CA PHE A 253 -15.41 16.17 17.90
C PHE A 253 -15.95 17.12 18.96
N ARG A 254 -16.50 16.59 20.05
CA ARG A 254 -17.05 17.38 21.16
C ARG A 254 -16.03 17.70 22.24
N SER A 255 -14.78 17.29 22.09
CA SER A 255 -13.70 17.62 23.02
C SER A 255 -13.49 19.14 23.07
N PRO A 256 -13.52 19.76 24.26
CA PRO A 256 -13.23 21.17 24.42
C PRO A 256 -11.73 21.41 24.22
N ILE A 257 -11.41 22.41 23.40
CA ILE A 257 -10.03 22.79 23.10
C ILE A 257 -9.50 23.64 24.25
N GLN A 258 -8.47 23.20 24.97
CA GLN A 258 -7.85 23.97 26.06
C GLN A 258 -6.53 24.63 25.68
N ASN A 259 -5.85 24.15 24.63
CA ASN A 259 -4.53 24.62 24.23
C ASN A 259 -4.30 24.45 22.71
N SER A 260 -3.20 25.01 22.22
CA SER A 260 -2.81 24.94 20.81
C SER A 260 -2.57 23.51 20.32
N PHE A 261 -2.09 22.62 21.19
CA PHE A 261 -1.87 21.20 20.88
C PHE A 261 -3.19 20.48 20.60
N GLU A 262 -4.18 20.58 21.49
CA GLU A 262 -5.51 20.00 21.30
C GLU A 262 -6.23 20.59 20.08
N ARG A 263 -6.02 21.88 19.80
CA ARG A 263 -6.52 22.51 18.58
C ARG A 263 -5.95 21.84 17.33
N ALA A 264 -4.65 21.54 17.31
CA ALA A 264 -4.01 20.82 16.21
C ALA A 264 -4.56 19.40 16.04
N LEU A 265 -4.72 18.64 17.13
CA LEU A 265 -5.32 17.30 17.07
C LEU A 265 -6.72 17.37 16.44
N LYS A 266 -7.55 18.33 16.85
CA LYS A 266 -8.92 18.47 16.38
C LYS A 266 -9.00 18.90 14.92
N PHE A 267 -8.15 19.83 14.51
CA PHE A 267 -8.02 20.21 13.09
C PHE A 267 -7.55 19.03 12.23
N CYS A 268 -6.63 18.20 12.71
CA CYS A 268 -6.21 17.00 11.99
C CYS A 268 -7.37 16.01 11.84
N VAL A 269 -8.10 15.70 12.92
CA VAL A 269 -9.24 14.77 12.86
C VAL A 269 -10.31 15.27 11.89
N ILE A 270 -10.76 16.51 12.03
CA ILE A 270 -11.80 17.07 11.15
C ILE A 270 -11.29 17.21 9.72
N GLY A 271 -10.11 17.80 9.56
CA GLY A 271 -9.54 18.12 8.25
C GLY A 271 -9.23 16.90 7.40
N VAL A 272 -8.60 15.87 7.98
CA VAL A 272 -8.29 14.64 7.25
C VAL A 272 -9.57 13.88 6.89
N LEU A 273 -10.54 13.77 7.83
CA LEU A 273 -11.82 13.13 7.53
C LEU A 273 -12.60 13.87 6.44
N ALA A 274 -12.57 15.21 6.45
CA ALA A 274 -13.21 16.03 5.41
C ALA A 274 -12.47 15.92 4.07
N PHE A 275 -11.14 15.92 4.08
CA PHE A 275 -10.32 15.77 2.86
C PHE A 275 -10.63 14.46 2.13
N PHE A 276 -10.69 13.35 2.87
CA PHE A 276 -11.00 12.06 2.27
C PHE A 276 -12.46 11.89 1.92
N LEU A 277 -13.38 12.51 2.66
CA LEU A 277 -14.79 12.63 2.24
C LEU A 277 -14.91 13.37 0.91
N LEU A 278 -14.18 14.47 0.71
CA LEU A 278 -14.17 15.18 -0.57
C LEU A 278 -13.47 14.39 -1.68
N SER A 279 -12.55 13.50 -1.33
CA SER A 279 -11.86 12.65 -2.30
C SER A 279 -12.77 11.55 -2.87
N THR A 280 -13.86 11.17 -2.18
CA THR A 280 -14.80 10.15 -2.69
C THR A 280 -15.49 10.57 -3.99
N PHE A 281 -15.59 11.89 -4.26
CA PHE A 281 -16.10 12.41 -5.52
C PHE A 281 -15.20 12.10 -6.72
N LYS A 282 -13.93 11.74 -6.49
CA LYS A 282 -12.96 11.40 -7.54
C LYS A 282 -12.71 9.90 -7.68
N GLY A 283 -13.13 9.09 -6.71
CA GLY A 283 -12.94 7.64 -6.74
C GLY A 283 -13.09 7.02 -5.36
N ARG A 284 -12.93 5.70 -5.29
CA ARG A 284 -13.03 4.96 -4.04
C ARG A 284 -11.90 5.35 -3.08
N VAL A 285 -12.27 5.60 -1.82
CA VAL A 285 -11.35 5.91 -0.73
C VAL A 285 -11.37 4.76 0.26
N GLU A 286 -10.21 4.14 0.50
CA GLU A 286 -10.12 3.04 1.45
C GLU A 286 -10.24 3.56 2.89
N ALA A 287 -10.96 2.80 3.73
CA ALA A 287 -11.19 3.18 5.11
C ALA A 287 -9.87 3.39 5.88
N ASN A 288 -8.84 2.60 5.60
CA ASN A 288 -7.54 2.68 6.28
C ASN A 288 -6.74 3.94 5.95
N TRP A 289 -7.14 4.76 4.98
CA TRP A 289 -6.38 5.98 4.64
C TRP A 289 -6.36 7.02 5.76
N THR A 290 -7.26 6.92 6.73
CA THR A 290 -7.42 7.83 7.88
C THR A 290 -6.84 7.26 9.19
N VAL A 291 -6.18 6.10 9.18
CA VAL A 291 -5.67 5.41 10.39
C VAL A 291 -4.72 6.23 11.25
N MET A 292 -3.96 7.16 10.66
CA MET A 292 -3.09 8.09 11.40
C MET A 292 -3.86 8.98 12.39
N LEU A 293 -5.18 9.04 12.27
CA LEU A 293 -6.06 9.74 13.21
C LEU A 293 -6.34 8.95 14.49
N PHE A 294 -5.90 7.70 14.63
CA PHE A 294 -6.11 6.93 15.87
C PHE A 294 -5.56 7.66 17.09
N THR A 295 -4.32 8.14 17.03
CA THR A 295 -3.68 8.87 18.12
C THR A 295 -4.45 10.15 18.51
N PRO A 296 -4.71 11.12 17.60
CA PRO A 296 -5.44 12.33 17.97
C PRO A 296 -6.88 12.05 18.41
N THR A 297 -7.59 11.11 17.77
CA THR A 297 -8.97 10.75 18.14
C THR A 297 -9.04 10.17 19.55
N VAL A 298 -8.16 9.22 19.90
CA VAL A 298 -8.12 8.63 21.25
C VAL A 298 -7.83 9.68 22.31
N ILE A 299 -6.87 10.58 22.07
CA ILE A 299 -6.54 11.66 23.01
C ILE A 299 -7.73 12.59 23.22
N LEU A 300 -8.38 13.04 22.15
CA LEU A 300 -9.50 13.96 22.22
C LEU A 300 -10.73 13.32 22.87
N ALA A 301 -11.06 12.09 22.51
CA ALA A 301 -12.18 11.34 23.07
C ALA A 301 -11.98 11.11 24.58
N HIS A 302 -10.77 10.69 24.99
CA HIS A 302 -10.41 10.51 26.39
C HIS A 302 -10.63 11.79 27.20
N GLN A 303 -10.05 12.90 26.73
CA GLN A 303 -10.16 14.18 27.42
C GLN A 303 -11.60 14.70 27.47
N ALA A 304 -12.39 14.49 26.41
CA ALA A 304 -13.79 14.89 26.37
C ALA A 304 -14.59 14.18 27.46
N ILE A 305 -14.44 12.85 27.57
CA ILE A 305 -15.15 12.03 28.56
C ILE A 305 -14.77 12.44 29.98
N VAL A 306 -13.47 12.57 30.27
CA VAL A 306 -12.99 12.96 31.60
C VAL A 306 -13.48 14.35 32.00
N ARG A 307 -13.32 15.35 31.12
CA ARG A 307 -13.64 16.75 31.44
C ARG A 307 -15.15 17.01 31.54
N LYS A 308 -15.96 16.28 30.76
CA LYS A 308 -17.42 16.44 30.77
C LYS A 308 -18.14 15.46 31.70
N GLY A 309 -17.41 14.58 32.37
CA GLY A 309 -17.99 13.55 33.24
C GLY A 309 -18.91 12.60 32.47
N TRP A 310 -18.63 12.33 31.19
CA TRP A 310 -19.52 11.50 30.38
C TRP A 310 -19.47 10.04 30.80
N SER A 311 -20.65 9.41 30.71
CA SER A 311 -20.82 8.00 31.08
C SER A 311 -19.99 7.09 30.18
N GLN A 312 -19.19 6.22 30.80
CA GLN A 312 -18.42 5.18 30.12
C GLN A 312 -19.23 3.88 29.93
N LYS A 313 -20.51 3.85 30.35
CA LYS A 313 -21.34 2.63 30.37
C LYS A 313 -21.43 1.94 29.03
N TRP A 314 -21.64 2.70 27.94
CA TRP A 314 -21.73 2.12 26.60
C TRP A 314 -20.41 1.48 26.17
N LEU A 315 -19.27 2.15 26.39
CA LEU A 315 -17.94 1.57 26.13
C LEU A 315 -17.74 0.27 26.92
N LEU A 316 -18.14 0.25 28.20
CA LEU A 316 -18.04 -0.93 29.06
C LEU A 316 -18.94 -2.09 28.60
N TYR A 317 -20.19 -1.80 28.22
CA TYR A 317 -21.16 -2.83 27.81
C TYR A 317 -20.86 -3.43 26.44
N THR A 318 -20.34 -2.63 25.50
CA THR A 318 -20.00 -3.14 24.17
C THR A 318 -18.60 -3.74 24.10
N LEU A 319 -17.71 -3.43 25.05
CA LEU A 319 -16.33 -3.92 25.01
C LEU A 319 -16.26 -5.45 24.92
N PRO A 320 -16.99 -6.25 25.73
CA PRO A 320 -16.97 -7.71 25.60
C PRO A 320 -17.36 -8.19 24.20
N VAL A 321 -18.35 -7.55 23.57
CA VAL A 321 -18.79 -7.87 22.21
C VAL A 321 -17.70 -7.54 21.20
N THR A 322 -17.10 -6.34 21.28
CA THR A 322 -15.98 -5.97 20.40
C THR A 322 -14.78 -6.91 20.59
N LEU A 323 -14.43 -7.26 21.83
CA LEU A 323 -13.32 -8.17 22.11
C LEU A 323 -13.61 -9.58 21.61
N LEU A 324 -14.87 -10.06 21.70
CA LEU A 324 -15.28 -11.34 21.13
C LEU A 324 -15.18 -11.32 19.61
N LEU A 325 -15.62 -10.25 18.94
CA LEU A 325 -15.47 -10.08 17.49
C LEU A 325 -14.00 -10.07 17.08
N VAL A 326 -13.16 -9.29 17.77
CA VAL A 326 -11.71 -9.25 17.51
C VAL A 326 -11.05 -10.60 17.75
N LEU A 327 -11.43 -11.30 18.82
CA LEU A 327 -10.93 -12.64 19.12
C LEU A 327 -11.32 -13.62 18.02
N ALA A 328 -12.59 -13.62 17.60
CA ALA A 328 -13.07 -14.46 16.50
C ALA A 328 -12.29 -14.17 15.20
N THR A 329 -12.07 -12.89 14.87
CA THR A 329 -11.25 -12.52 13.70
C THR A 329 -9.79 -12.97 13.84
N ARG A 330 -9.18 -12.83 15.02
CA ARG A 330 -7.80 -13.28 15.26
C ARG A 330 -7.65 -14.79 15.17
N VAL A 331 -8.59 -15.53 15.74
CA VAL A 331 -8.66 -17.00 15.62
C VAL A 331 -8.85 -17.39 14.16
N TYR A 332 -9.75 -16.71 13.43
CA TYR A 332 -9.96 -16.94 12.02
C TYR A 332 -8.65 -16.75 11.25
N MET A 333 -7.94 -15.63 11.43
CA MET A 333 -6.64 -15.36 10.79
C MET A 333 -5.56 -16.44 11.04
N ILE A 334 -5.67 -17.23 12.11
CA ILE A 334 -4.76 -18.37 12.37
C ILE A 334 -5.30 -19.64 11.73
N TRP A 335 -6.60 -19.88 11.90
CA TRP A 335 -7.25 -21.12 11.54
C TRP A 335 -8.57 -20.85 10.82
N ASP A 336 -8.63 -21.33 9.58
CA ASP A 336 -9.83 -21.34 8.76
C ASP A 336 -10.87 -22.33 9.32
N PHE A 337 -11.58 -21.91 10.38
CA PHE A 337 -12.63 -22.71 11.03
C PHE A 337 -13.99 -22.59 10.33
N MET A 338 -14.08 -21.81 9.24
CA MET A 338 -15.30 -21.61 8.44
C MET A 338 -15.11 -22.07 6.98
N PRO A 339 -14.80 -23.36 6.75
CA PRO A 339 -14.53 -23.85 5.40
C PRO A 339 -15.76 -23.65 4.49
N GLY A 340 -15.52 -23.17 3.27
CA GLY A 340 -16.57 -22.88 2.28
C GLY A 340 -17.19 -21.50 2.40
N VAL A 341 -16.79 -20.67 3.37
CA VAL A 341 -17.14 -19.25 3.43
C VAL A 341 -15.93 -18.43 2.97
N GLU A 342 -16.06 -17.74 1.85
CA GLU A 342 -14.98 -16.91 1.29
C GLU A 342 -14.88 -15.57 2.03
N ILE A 343 -14.21 -15.56 3.18
CA ILE A 343 -13.85 -14.34 3.89
C ILE A 343 -12.34 -14.20 3.81
N ARG A 344 -11.85 -13.26 3.00
CA ARG A 344 -10.41 -13.03 2.87
C ARG A 344 -9.62 -14.34 2.62
N PRO A 345 -10.01 -15.15 1.61
CA PRO A 345 -9.41 -16.47 1.39
C PRO A 345 -7.89 -16.40 1.19
N GLU A 346 -7.36 -15.23 0.82
CA GLU A 346 -5.93 -14.98 0.65
C GLU A 346 -5.10 -15.16 1.93
N ILE A 347 -5.69 -15.21 3.14
CA ILE A 347 -4.93 -15.27 4.39
C ILE A 347 -4.66 -16.70 4.89
N HIS A 348 -5.13 -17.72 4.17
CA HIS A 348 -5.04 -19.13 4.54
C HIS A 348 -4.49 -19.98 3.40
N HIS A 349 -3.96 -21.16 3.76
CA HIS A 349 -3.57 -22.21 2.82
C HIS A 349 -2.48 -21.78 1.82
N ASN A 350 -1.72 -20.74 2.14
CA ASN A 350 -0.65 -20.23 1.30
C ASN A 350 0.49 -21.23 1.16
N LYS A 351 0.83 -21.95 2.23
CA LYS A 351 1.82 -23.05 2.15
C LYS A 351 1.35 -24.17 1.23
N GLU A 352 0.04 -24.49 1.27
CA GLU A 352 -0.53 -25.56 0.47
C GLU A 352 -0.48 -25.24 -1.02
N TRP A 353 -1.12 -24.15 -1.47
CA TRP A 353 -1.19 -23.86 -2.90
C TRP A 353 0.20 -23.56 -3.50
N THR A 354 1.08 -22.88 -2.76
CA THR A 354 2.44 -22.59 -3.25
C THR A 354 3.25 -23.88 -3.41
N SER A 355 3.10 -24.85 -2.52
CA SER A 355 3.76 -26.16 -2.64
C SER A 355 3.23 -26.97 -3.83
N GLN A 356 1.93 -26.90 -4.11
CA GLN A 356 1.31 -27.56 -5.28
C GLN A 356 1.85 -26.97 -6.59
N VAL A 357 1.93 -25.65 -6.69
CA VAL A 357 2.52 -24.96 -7.84
C VAL A 357 4.01 -25.30 -7.95
N ALA A 358 4.77 -25.28 -6.84
CA ALA A 358 6.20 -25.59 -6.84
C ALA A 358 6.50 -27.04 -7.26
N ALA A 359 5.64 -27.99 -6.88
CA ALA A 359 5.74 -29.38 -7.31
C ALA A 359 5.59 -29.51 -8.83
N ARG A 360 4.67 -28.74 -9.44
CA ARG A 360 4.53 -28.69 -10.90
C ARG A 360 5.69 -27.96 -11.58
N ALA A 361 6.20 -26.90 -10.98
CA ALA A 361 7.34 -26.14 -11.50
C ALA A 361 8.63 -26.98 -11.61
N GLN A 362 8.80 -27.99 -10.74
CA GLN A 362 9.98 -28.85 -10.66
C GLN A 362 11.29 -28.04 -10.57
N GLY A 363 11.29 -26.99 -9.75
CA GLY A 363 12.45 -26.11 -9.53
C GLY A 363 12.68 -25.04 -10.61
N ARG A 364 11.83 -24.97 -11.65
CA ARG A 364 11.84 -23.85 -12.60
C ARG A 364 11.30 -22.58 -11.93
N PRO A 365 11.80 -21.39 -12.30
CA PRO A 365 11.16 -20.14 -11.92
C PRO A 365 9.70 -20.09 -12.39
N VAL A 366 8.85 -19.45 -11.59
CA VAL A 366 7.40 -19.35 -11.86
C VAL A 366 7.03 -17.92 -12.21
N VAL A 367 6.36 -17.72 -13.34
CA VAL A 367 5.86 -16.43 -13.79
C VAL A 367 4.35 -16.42 -13.63
N PHE A 368 3.82 -15.50 -12.84
CA PHE A 368 2.38 -15.27 -12.73
C PHE A 368 1.96 -14.11 -13.61
N LEU A 369 0.82 -14.24 -14.28
CA LEU A 369 0.27 -13.15 -15.09
C LEU A 369 -0.54 -12.20 -14.23
N ASN A 370 -0.34 -10.90 -14.45
CA ASN A 370 -1.20 -9.82 -13.96
C ASN A 370 -1.42 -9.77 -12.43
N SER A 371 -0.58 -10.45 -11.64
CA SER A 371 -0.69 -10.53 -10.18
C SER A 371 0.66 -10.27 -9.54
N TYR A 372 0.74 -9.25 -8.68
CA TYR A 372 1.91 -9.02 -7.85
C TYR A 372 1.84 -9.81 -6.54
N GLN A 373 0.64 -10.24 -6.14
CA GLN A 373 0.37 -10.96 -4.90
C GLN A 373 0.87 -12.41 -4.94
N LEU A 374 0.46 -13.14 -5.98
CA LEU A 374 0.82 -14.55 -6.17
C LEU A 374 2.33 -14.80 -6.22
N PRO A 375 3.13 -14.10 -7.05
CA PRO A 375 4.59 -14.31 -7.08
C PRO A 375 5.24 -13.95 -5.75
N SER A 376 4.73 -12.92 -5.05
CA SER A 376 5.27 -12.51 -3.76
C SER A 376 5.08 -13.59 -2.69
N LYS A 377 3.88 -14.17 -2.62
CA LYS A 377 3.59 -15.30 -1.72
C LYS A 377 4.35 -16.55 -2.12
N TYR A 378 4.40 -16.87 -3.40
CA TYR A 378 5.16 -18.01 -3.91
C TYR A 378 6.63 -17.92 -3.50
N MET A 379 7.28 -16.76 -3.72
CA MET A 379 8.67 -16.54 -3.29
C MET A 379 8.83 -16.68 -1.77
N PHE A 380 7.91 -16.14 -0.98
CA PHE A 380 8.00 -16.21 0.47
C PHE A 380 7.92 -17.65 1.00
N TYR A 381 6.94 -18.42 0.52
CA TYR A 381 6.66 -19.76 1.04
C TYR A 381 7.54 -20.87 0.46
N THR A 382 8.06 -20.69 -0.76
CA THR A 382 8.88 -21.71 -1.43
C THR A 382 10.37 -21.36 -1.44
N GLY A 383 10.73 -20.08 -1.27
CA GLY A 383 12.08 -19.58 -1.47
C GLY A 383 12.55 -19.59 -2.94
N GLN A 384 11.69 -20.01 -3.89
CA GLN A 384 12.02 -20.10 -5.31
C GLN A 384 11.73 -18.79 -6.03
N LEU A 385 12.50 -18.51 -7.09
CA LEU A 385 12.35 -17.30 -7.89
C LEU A 385 10.97 -17.25 -8.57
N SER A 386 10.30 -16.12 -8.45
CA SER A 386 9.06 -15.84 -9.17
C SER A 386 8.99 -14.40 -9.67
N TYR A 387 8.13 -14.16 -10.64
CA TYR A 387 7.97 -12.88 -11.32
C TYR A 387 6.50 -12.62 -11.67
N SER A 388 6.11 -11.35 -11.69
CA SER A 388 4.81 -10.90 -12.20
C SER A 388 4.97 -10.31 -13.59
N LEU A 389 4.38 -10.94 -14.60
CA LEU A 389 4.23 -10.34 -15.93
C LEU A 389 2.94 -9.53 -15.98
N ASN A 390 3.05 -8.21 -15.86
CA ASN A 390 1.91 -7.31 -15.98
C ASN A 390 1.66 -6.96 -17.47
N SER A 391 0.60 -7.54 -18.02
CA SER A 391 0.12 -7.21 -19.36
C SER A 391 -0.53 -5.82 -19.41
N ARG A 392 -0.85 -5.34 -20.61
CA ARG A 392 -1.60 -4.09 -20.83
C ARG A 392 -2.98 -4.06 -20.16
N TYR A 393 -3.53 -5.23 -19.85
CA TYR A 393 -4.84 -5.42 -19.23
C TYR A 393 -4.82 -5.27 -17.71
N SER A 394 -3.63 -5.29 -17.10
CA SER A 394 -3.47 -5.11 -15.66
C SER A 394 -2.80 -3.77 -15.35
N ARG A 395 -2.97 -3.35 -14.08
CA ARG A 395 -2.24 -2.22 -13.53
C ARG A 395 -0.75 -2.55 -13.42
N ARG A 396 0.08 -1.52 -13.39
CA ARG A 396 1.50 -1.68 -13.06
C ARG A 396 1.68 -2.03 -11.58
N SER A 397 2.82 -2.64 -11.28
CA SER A 397 3.28 -2.94 -9.91
C SER A 397 4.79 -2.70 -9.81
N GLN A 398 5.39 -2.95 -8.65
CA GLN A 398 6.83 -2.82 -8.45
C GLN A 398 7.64 -3.78 -9.35
N TYR A 399 7.06 -4.91 -9.77
CA TYR A 399 7.69 -5.81 -10.74
C TYR A 399 7.93 -5.16 -12.11
N ASN A 400 7.28 -4.03 -12.41
CA ASN A 400 7.56 -3.22 -13.60
C ASN A 400 8.75 -2.26 -13.44
N PHE A 401 9.46 -2.30 -12.31
CA PHE A 401 10.63 -1.46 -12.02
C PHE A 401 11.87 -2.26 -11.63
N TRP A 402 11.73 -3.58 -11.42
CA TRP A 402 12.84 -4.47 -11.12
C TRP A 402 13.28 -5.26 -12.34
N ASP A 403 14.57 -5.52 -12.41
CA ASP A 403 15.25 -6.27 -13.46
C ASP A 403 15.15 -7.80 -13.28
N THR A 404 14.22 -8.30 -12.46
CA THR A 404 14.02 -9.72 -12.17
C THR A 404 13.89 -10.57 -13.43
N GLU A 405 13.26 -10.01 -14.47
CA GLU A 405 13.06 -10.66 -15.78
C GLU A 405 14.38 -11.06 -16.48
N VAL A 406 15.47 -10.32 -16.24
CA VAL A 406 16.82 -10.62 -16.79
C VAL A 406 17.31 -11.98 -16.30
N GLN A 407 16.93 -12.37 -15.09
CA GLN A 407 17.30 -13.67 -14.52
C GLN A 407 16.56 -14.83 -15.19
N LEU A 408 15.46 -14.55 -15.91
CA LEU A 408 14.61 -15.54 -16.59
C LEU A 408 14.94 -15.70 -18.07
N TRP A 409 15.54 -14.69 -18.71
CA TRP A 409 15.79 -14.70 -20.15
C TRP A 409 16.57 -15.93 -20.65
N GLY A 410 15.93 -16.65 -21.57
CA GLY A 410 16.49 -17.84 -22.21
C GLY A 410 16.59 -19.06 -21.29
N LYS A 411 15.94 -19.05 -20.14
CA LYS A 411 15.85 -20.19 -19.22
C LYS A 411 14.45 -20.82 -19.26
N PRO A 412 14.33 -22.12 -18.94
CA PRO A 412 13.04 -22.73 -18.76
C PRO A 412 12.27 -22.07 -17.60
N ALA A 413 10.98 -21.83 -17.79
CA ALA A 413 10.09 -21.28 -16.77
C ALA A 413 8.70 -21.91 -16.86
N MET A 414 7.96 -21.83 -15.76
CA MET A 414 6.53 -22.17 -15.74
C MET A 414 5.71 -20.89 -15.67
N ILE A 415 4.81 -20.69 -16.62
CA ILE A 415 3.91 -19.53 -16.63
C ILE A 415 2.55 -19.99 -16.11
N VAL A 416 2.02 -19.35 -15.07
CA VAL A 416 0.76 -19.69 -14.42
C VAL A 416 -0.27 -18.60 -14.70
N PHE A 417 -1.47 -19.02 -15.11
CA PHE A 417 -2.54 -18.12 -15.51
C PHE A 417 -3.94 -18.72 -15.31
N ASP A 418 -4.94 -17.85 -15.34
CA ASP A 418 -6.33 -18.27 -15.25
C ASP A 418 -6.77 -19.02 -16.53
N PRO A 419 -7.59 -20.08 -16.41
CA PRO A 419 -8.07 -20.81 -17.57
C PRO A 419 -8.74 -19.92 -18.62
N GLY A 420 -8.48 -20.20 -19.90
CA GLY A 420 -9.05 -19.42 -21.01
C GLY A 420 -8.30 -18.13 -21.36
N SER A 421 -7.09 -17.91 -20.81
CA SER A 421 -6.25 -16.74 -21.11
C SER A 421 -5.69 -16.67 -22.54
N GLY A 422 -5.97 -17.66 -23.40
CA GLY A 422 -5.52 -17.68 -24.80
C GLY A 422 -4.02 -17.98 -25.00
N ILE A 423 -3.37 -18.52 -23.97
CA ILE A 423 -1.96 -18.93 -23.96
C ILE A 423 -1.90 -20.45 -24.14
N PRO A 424 -0.86 -21.02 -24.78
CA PRO A 424 -0.67 -22.46 -24.82
C PRO A 424 -0.74 -23.08 -23.43
N VAL A 425 -1.42 -24.23 -23.29
CA VAL A 425 -1.58 -24.93 -22.02
C VAL A 425 -0.79 -26.23 -22.09
N THR A 426 0.14 -26.41 -21.16
CA THR A 426 0.86 -27.68 -20.98
C THR A 426 0.02 -28.64 -20.13
N ASP A 427 -0.47 -28.18 -18.97
CA ASP A 427 -1.35 -28.91 -18.04
C ASP A 427 -1.94 -27.89 -17.05
N SER A 428 -2.70 -28.35 -16.05
CA SER A 428 -3.32 -27.51 -15.03
C SER A 428 -2.93 -27.97 -13.62
N VAL A 429 -2.98 -27.05 -12.66
CA VAL A 429 -2.83 -27.32 -11.23
C VAL A 429 -4.12 -26.96 -10.51
N ARG A 430 -4.69 -27.94 -9.80
CA ARG A 430 -5.85 -27.69 -8.93
C ARG A 430 -5.34 -27.24 -7.57
N THR A 431 -5.71 -26.02 -7.21
CA THR A 431 -5.42 -25.42 -5.90
C THR A 431 -6.71 -25.25 -5.10
N ILE A 432 -6.57 -24.83 -3.84
CA ILE A 432 -7.71 -24.46 -3.01
C ILE A 432 -8.48 -23.23 -3.54
N TYR A 433 -7.82 -22.37 -4.32
CA TYR A 433 -8.45 -21.20 -4.95
C TYR A 433 -9.05 -21.49 -6.32
N GLY A 434 -9.03 -22.76 -6.74
CA GLY A 434 -9.50 -23.19 -8.05
C GLY A 434 -8.39 -23.76 -8.92
N VAL A 435 -8.74 -23.98 -10.19
CA VAL A 435 -7.81 -24.54 -11.18
C VAL A 435 -7.10 -23.40 -11.89
N TRP A 436 -5.77 -23.49 -11.95
CA TRP A 436 -4.95 -22.63 -12.78
C TRP A 436 -4.31 -23.46 -13.88
N ASP A 437 -4.31 -22.90 -15.09
CA ASP A 437 -3.57 -23.48 -16.20
C ASP A 437 -2.12 -23.02 -16.12
N TYR A 438 -1.22 -23.83 -16.66
CA TYR A 438 0.17 -23.43 -16.82
C TYR A 438 0.78 -23.88 -18.13
N ASP A 439 1.79 -23.12 -18.54
CA ASP A 439 2.64 -23.46 -19.69
C ASP A 439 4.10 -23.65 -19.27
N MET A 440 4.72 -24.70 -19.78
CA MET A 440 6.14 -24.99 -19.59
C MET A 440 6.93 -24.50 -20.79
N VAL A 441 7.52 -23.32 -20.67
CA VAL A 441 8.31 -22.76 -21.75
C VAL A 441 9.78 -23.19 -21.62
N PRO A 442 10.43 -23.64 -22.70
CA PRO A 442 11.84 -24.04 -22.67
C PRO A 442 12.79 -22.85 -22.56
N ALA A 443 12.37 -21.67 -23.01
CA ALA A 443 13.12 -20.43 -22.95
C ALA A 443 12.15 -19.25 -22.77
N TYR A 444 12.15 -18.64 -21.59
CA TYR A 444 11.28 -17.50 -21.28
C TYR A 444 11.89 -16.17 -21.76
N TYR A 445 11.07 -15.32 -22.37
CA TYR A 445 11.41 -13.96 -22.74
C TYR A 445 10.20 -13.04 -22.60
N SER A 446 10.37 -11.93 -21.90
CA SER A 446 9.46 -10.79 -21.90
C SER A 446 10.28 -9.50 -21.80
N TYR A 447 9.66 -8.33 -21.93
CA TYR A 447 10.38 -7.05 -22.07
C TYR A 447 9.67 -5.88 -21.35
N SER A 448 9.28 -6.10 -20.10
CA SER A 448 8.48 -5.15 -19.31
C SER A 448 9.17 -3.79 -19.00
N LEU A 449 10.50 -3.73 -18.92
CA LEU A 449 11.25 -2.49 -18.64
C LEU A 449 11.58 -1.68 -19.90
N ILE A 450 11.14 -2.11 -21.09
CA ILE A 450 11.19 -1.23 -22.26
C ILE A 450 10.12 -0.15 -22.11
N GLN A 451 10.50 1.12 -22.08
CA GLN A 451 9.55 2.22 -22.02
C GLN A 451 9.46 2.94 -23.37
N LEU A 452 8.24 3.04 -23.89
CA LEU A 452 7.90 3.76 -25.11
C LEU A 452 7.29 5.10 -24.71
N LYS A 453 8.11 6.16 -24.73
CA LYS A 453 7.67 7.51 -24.35
C LYS A 453 7.05 8.23 -25.55
N PRO A 454 5.75 8.54 -25.55
CA PRO A 454 5.11 9.23 -26.66
C PRO A 454 5.44 10.72 -26.66
N ALA A 455 5.58 11.31 -27.85
CA ALA A 455 5.70 12.75 -28.00
C ALA A 455 4.38 13.49 -27.69
N LEU A 456 3.25 12.84 -27.93
CA LEU A 456 1.91 13.38 -27.71
C LEU A 456 1.35 12.94 -26.36
N LYS A 457 0.70 13.87 -25.65
CA LYS A 457 0.00 13.59 -24.38
C LYS A 457 -1.47 13.21 -24.56
N GLN A 458 -2.06 13.56 -25.71
CA GLN A 458 -3.44 13.25 -26.07
C GLN A 458 -3.53 13.19 -27.61
N ILE A 459 -4.43 12.37 -28.12
CA ILE A 459 -4.73 12.27 -29.55
C ILE A 459 -6.21 12.60 -29.78
N LYS A 460 -6.48 13.42 -30.79
CA LYS A 460 -7.82 13.63 -31.35
C LYS A 460 -7.77 13.23 -32.81
N ALA A 461 -8.69 12.37 -33.23
CA ALA A 461 -8.64 11.76 -34.55
C ALA A 461 -10.04 11.37 -35.02
N LYS A 462 -10.19 11.10 -36.32
CA LYS A 462 -11.41 10.53 -36.90
C LYS A 462 -11.39 9.01 -36.84
N ARG A 463 -12.57 8.41 -36.94
CA ARG A 463 -12.76 6.96 -37.06
C ARG A 463 -11.95 6.38 -38.23
N GLY A 464 -11.22 5.30 -37.96
CA GLY A 464 -10.37 4.62 -38.93
C GLY A 464 -9.16 5.44 -39.41
N GLU A 465 -8.88 6.61 -38.81
CA GLU A 465 -7.72 7.43 -39.21
C GLU A 465 -6.40 6.72 -38.87
N HIS A 466 -5.45 6.77 -39.80
CA HIS A 466 -4.09 6.27 -39.61
C HIS A 466 -3.20 7.41 -39.11
N ILE A 467 -2.71 7.31 -37.88
CA ILE A 467 -1.85 8.32 -37.27
C ILE A 467 -0.48 7.74 -36.98
N ASN A 468 0.56 8.43 -37.44
CA ASN A 468 1.93 8.12 -37.05
C ASN A 468 2.25 8.74 -35.69
N VAL A 469 2.36 7.89 -34.67
CA VAL A 469 2.74 8.33 -33.33
C VAL A 469 4.24 8.19 -33.16
N MET A 470 4.90 9.31 -32.87
CA MET A 470 6.33 9.34 -32.58
C MET A 470 6.58 8.88 -31.13
N LEU A 471 7.43 7.87 -30.98
CA LEU A 471 7.83 7.28 -29.70
C LEU A 471 9.34 7.37 -29.53
N GLN A 472 9.77 7.60 -28.29
CA GLN A 472 11.15 7.44 -27.86
C GLN A 472 11.27 6.13 -27.06
N PRO A 473 11.89 5.08 -27.63
CA PRO A 473 12.20 3.86 -26.89
C PRO A 473 13.29 4.13 -25.85
N ASN A 474 13.10 3.62 -24.64
CA ASN A 474 14.08 3.63 -23.57
C ASN A 474 14.28 2.22 -23.04
N ASN A 475 15.54 1.87 -22.79
CA ASN A 475 15.93 0.59 -22.21
C ASN A 475 16.24 0.80 -20.73
N ASP A 476 15.29 0.48 -19.85
CA ASP A 476 15.47 0.62 -18.40
C ASP A 476 16.09 -0.63 -17.74
N TYR A 477 16.56 -1.63 -18.52
CA TYR A 477 17.33 -2.77 -17.98
C TYR A 477 18.77 -2.41 -17.60
N HIS A 478 19.25 -1.22 -17.98
CA HIS A 478 20.63 -0.75 -17.78
C HIS A 478 21.73 -1.69 -18.33
N GLN A 479 21.35 -2.61 -19.22
CA GLN A 479 22.23 -3.57 -19.88
C GLN A 479 21.68 -3.94 -21.27
N PRO A 480 22.48 -4.55 -22.16
CA PRO A 480 22.00 -5.02 -23.46
C PRO A 480 20.85 -6.02 -23.31
N ILE A 481 19.81 -5.86 -24.12
CA ILE A 481 18.61 -6.70 -24.09
C ILE A 481 18.92 -8.04 -24.76
N ARG A 482 18.57 -9.15 -24.10
CA ARG A 482 18.65 -10.48 -24.70
C ARG A 482 17.35 -10.79 -25.44
N LEU A 483 17.42 -10.83 -26.76
CA LEU A 483 16.26 -11.05 -27.62
C LEU A 483 15.99 -12.54 -27.86
N ASP A 484 14.71 -12.90 -27.92
CA ASP A 484 14.26 -14.17 -28.48
C ASP A 484 14.50 -14.17 -29.99
N ARG A 485 15.37 -15.05 -30.47
CA ARG A 485 15.71 -15.19 -31.90
C ARG A 485 14.77 -16.15 -32.63
N THR A 486 13.97 -16.92 -31.90
CA THR A 486 12.98 -17.85 -32.46
C THR A 486 11.67 -17.12 -32.72
N ASN A 487 11.22 -16.32 -31.75
CA ASN A 487 10.01 -15.49 -31.85
C ASN A 487 10.39 -14.02 -31.65
N GLU A 488 10.81 -13.34 -32.72
CA GLU A 488 11.31 -11.98 -32.61
C GLU A 488 10.23 -11.05 -31.99
N PRO A 489 10.54 -10.37 -30.88
CA PRO A 489 9.58 -9.49 -30.23
C PRO A 489 9.27 -8.27 -31.09
N VAL A 490 7.99 -7.90 -31.14
CA VAL A 490 7.50 -6.76 -31.92
C VAL A 490 6.77 -5.76 -31.05
N LEU A 491 6.82 -4.49 -31.46
CA LEU A 491 6.01 -3.46 -30.86
C LEU A 491 4.58 -3.53 -31.37
N GLY A 492 3.67 -2.95 -30.62
CA GLY A 492 2.34 -2.66 -31.09
C GLY A 492 1.58 -1.81 -30.08
N TYR A 493 0.26 -1.84 -30.18
CA TYR A 493 -0.59 -1.01 -29.37
C TYR A 493 -1.94 -1.66 -29.08
N GLY A 494 -2.67 -1.11 -28.12
CA GLY A 494 -4.04 -1.50 -27.89
C GLY A 494 -4.85 -0.37 -27.28
N PHE A 495 -6.15 -0.40 -27.53
CA PHE A 495 -7.11 0.53 -26.98
C PHE A 495 -7.93 -0.13 -25.88
N THR A 496 -8.23 0.65 -24.85
CA THR A 496 -9.09 0.26 -23.73
C THR A 496 -10.14 1.36 -23.56
N THR A 497 -11.40 0.96 -23.41
CA THR A 497 -12.50 1.85 -23.00
C THR A 497 -12.80 1.64 -21.52
N LYS A 498 -13.84 2.29 -20.99
CA LYS A 498 -14.28 2.03 -19.62
C LYS A 498 -14.81 0.59 -19.45
N ASP A 499 -15.40 0.05 -20.51
CA ASP A 499 -16.21 -1.18 -20.44
C ASP A 499 -15.56 -2.37 -21.14
N GLU A 500 -14.59 -2.13 -22.02
CA GLU A 500 -14.01 -3.15 -22.89
C GLU A 500 -12.56 -2.87 -23.26
N ASP A 501 -11.75 -3.92 -23.28
CA ASP A 501 -10.41 -3.93 -23.88
C ASP A 501 -10.47 -4.40 -25.33
N LEU A 502 -10.13 -3.53 -26.28
CA LEU A 502 -10.09 -3.93 -27.69
C LEU A 502 -8.91 -4.87 -27.96
N PRO A 503 -9.04 -5.79 -28.95
CA PRO A 503 -7.94 -6.63 -29.39
C PRO A 503 -6.68 -5.81 -29.72
N PRO A 504 -5.52 -6.20 -29.21
CA PRO A 504 -4.28 -5.46 -29.42
C PRO A 504 -3.73 -5.72 -30.83
N VAL A 505 -3.07 -4.73 -31.41
CA VAL A 505 -2.55 -4.77 -32.77
C VAL A 505 -1.03 -4.88 -32.73
N LYS A 506 -0.49 -5.93 -33.37
CA LYS A 506 0.96 -6.09 -33.61
C LYS A 506 1.38 -5.20 -34.79
N SER A 507 2.50 -4.51 -34.66
CA SER A 507 3.12 -3.77 -35.76
C SER A 507 4.22 -4.58 -36.43
N ALA A 508 4.72 -4.11 -37.57
CA ALA A 508 5.93 -4.63 -38.21
C ALA A 508 7.24 -4.15 -37.56
N MET A 509 7.18 -3.26 -36.55
CA MET A 509 8.36 -2.73 -35.88
C MET A 509 8.88 -3.75 -34.86
N THR A 510 10.05 -4.33 -35.13
CA THR A 510 10.70 -5.24 -34.19
C THR A 510 11.33 -4.48 -33.03
N LEU A 511 11.42 -5.10 -31.86
CA LEU A 511 12.02 -4.48 -30.68
C LEU A 511 13.48 -4.12 -30.92
N GLU A 512 14.24 -5.00 -31.60
CA GLU A 512 15.65 -4.77 -31.93
C GLU A 512 15.83 -3.47 -32.72
N ARG A 513 15.02 -3.29 -33.78
CA ARG A 513 15.06 -2.07 -34.59
C ARG A 513 14.63 -0.85 -33.82
N ALA A 514 13.68 -0.99 -32.89
CA ALA A 514 13.18 0.10 -32.09
C ALA A 514 14.24 0.62 -31.12
N VAL A 515 14.88 -0.26 -30.34
CA VAL A 515 15.84 0.15 -29.30
C VAL A 515 17.16 0.68 -29.85
N LEU A 516 17.50 0.34 -31.09
CA LEU A 516 18.66 0.92 -31.80
C LEU A 516 18.43 2.36 -32.29
N ARG A 517 17.18 2.83 -32.30
CA ARG A 517 16.81 4.16 -32.78
C ARG A 517 16.48 5.08 -31.63
N ARG A 518 16.86 6.35 -31.76
CA ARG A 518 16.48 7.39 -30.79
C ARG A 518 14.99 7.70 -30.83
N LEU A 519 14.39 7.67 -32.02
CA LEU A 519 12.98 7.93 -32.26
C LEU A 519 12.44 6.92 -33.27
N ILE A 520 11.22 6.47 -33.06
CA ILE A 520 10.48 5.63 -33.99
C ILE A 520 9.10 6.24 -34.26
N ASN A 521 8.54 5.93 -35.43
CA ASN A 521 7.15 6.19 -35.73
C ASN A 521 6.42 4.85 -35.75
N LEU A 522 5.31 4.78 -35.01
CA LEU A 522 4.39 3.65 -35.06
C LEU A 522 3.09 4.14 -35.66
N GLU A 523 2.64 3.48 -36.73
CA GLU A 523 1.31 3.73 -37.27
C GLU A 523 0.26 3.14 -36.33
N VAL A 524 -0.73 3.95 -35.97
CA VAL A 524 -1.85 3.59 -35.11
C VAL A 524 -3.13 3.86 -35.89
N VAL A 525 -3.92 2.80 -36.09
CA VAL A 525 -5.25 2.87 -36.70
C VAL A 525 -6.28 3.12 -35.60
N MET A 526 -7.04 4.21 -35.74
CA MET A 526 -8.04 4.62 -34.75
C MET A 526 -9.28 3.71 -34.78
N PRO A 527 -9.93 3.44 -33.63
CA PRO A 527 -11.16 2.66 -33.56
C PRO A 527 -12.26 3.20 -34.47
N ASP A 528 -13.10 2.33 -35.03
CA ASP A 528 -14.21 2.72 -35.92
C ASP A 528 -15.37 3.41 -35.18
N LYS A 529 -15.50 3.14 -33.89
CA LYS A 529 -16.54 3.72 -33.04
C LYS A 529 -16.05 5.04 -32.43
N PRO A 530 -16.80 6.14 -32.58
CA PRO A 530 -16.50 7.38 -31.86
C PRO A 530 -16.55 7.16 -30.34
N GLY A 531 -15.68 7.83 -29.60
CA GLY A 531 -15.62 7.67 -28.15
C GLY A 531 -14.30 8.10 -27.52
N HIS A 532 -14.22 7.87 -26.22
CA HIS A 532 -13.01 8.08 -25.42
C HIS A 532 -12.29 6.76 -25.21
N TYR A 533 -11.04 6.70 -25.62
CA TYR A 533 -10.19 5.53 -25.51
C TYR A 533 -8.91 5.85 -24.73
N GLN A 534 -8.34 4.82 -24.16
CA GLN A 534 -7.00 4.81 -23.59
C GLN A 534 -6.11 3.99 -24.51
N LEU A 535 -5.13 4.63 -25.13
CA LEU A 535 -4.12 3.99 -25.95
C LEU A 535 -2.90 3.64 -25.10
N LYS A 536 -2.45 2.39 -25.19
CA LYS A 536 -1.20 1.91 -24.59
C LYS A 536 -0.34 1.26 -25.67
N PHE A 537 0.95 1.56 -25.70
CA PHE A 537 1.91 0.83 -26.51
C PHE A 537 2.47 -0.35 -25.71
N SER A 538 2.78 -1.42 -26.43
CA SER A 538 3.11 -2.72 -25.86
C SER A 538 4.23 -3.39 -26.62
N VAL A 539 4.92 -4.31 -25.95
CA VAL A 539 5.82 -5.29 -26.57
C VAL A 539 5.12 -6.64 -26.56
N PHE A 540 5.14 -7.33 -27.70
CA PHE A 540 4.65 -8.69 -27.85
C PHE A 540 5.85 -9.63 -27.91
N ALA A 541 5.85 -10.68 -27.10
CA ALA A 541 6.93 -11.65 -27.01
C ALA A 541 6.35 -13.07 -27.06
N GLY A 542 6.53 -13.76 -28.19
CA GLY A 542 5.92 -15.08 -28.41
C GLY A 542 4.40 -15.07 -28.21
N ASP A 543 3.92 -16.04 -27.43
CA ASP A 543 2.51 -16.22 -27.06
C ASP A 543 2.12 -15.52 -25.75
N LEU A 544 3.05 -14.79 -25.12
CA LEU A 544 2.74 -14.02 -23.91
C LEU A 544 1.78 -12.86 -24.23
N PRO A 545 0.91 -12.50 -23.28
CA PRO A 545 0.09 -11.30 -23.44
C PRO A 545 0.97 -10.05 -23.54
N PRO A 546 0.56 -9.05 -24.34
CA PRO A 546 1.37 -7.85 -24.55
C PRO A 546 1.61 -7.09 -23.25
N THR A 547 2.86 -6.71 -23.01
CA THR A 547 3.27 -5.97 -21.80
C THR A 547 2.86 -4.51 -21.86
N HIS A 548 2.71 -3.86 -20.69
CA HIS A 548 2.40 -2.44 -20.61
C HIS A 548 3.67 -1.57 -20.67
N ASN A 549 4.00 -1.02 -21.85
CA ASN A 549 5.30 -0.38 -22.09
C ASN A 549 5.24 1.15 -22.28
N SER A 550 4.08 1.80 -22.22
CA SER A 550 3.98 3.27 -22.31
C SER A 550 3.14 3.84 -21.17
N PRO A 551 3.19 5.15 -20.91
CA PRO A 551 2.08 5.84 -20.23
C PRO A 551 0.77 5.66 -21.00
N VAL A 552 -0.36 5.83 -20.30
CA VAL A 552 -1.69 5.85 -20.94
C VAL A 552 -1.88 7.16 -21.70
N ILE A 553 -2.27 7.07 -22.97
CA ILE A 553 -2.56 8.22 -23.83
C ILE A 553 -4.08 8.31 -24.04
N PRO A 554 -4.74 9.38 -23.57
CA PRO A 554 -6.14 9.62 -23.89
C PRO A 554 -6.31 9.87 -25.39
N VAL A 555 -7.27 9.18 -26.00
CA VAL A 555 -7.63 9.31 -27.40
C VAL A 555 -9.11 9.67 -27.50
N ILE A 556 -9.43 10.68 -28.30
CA ILE A 556 -10.81 11.06 -28.63
C ILE A 556 -11.01 10.77 -30.11
N VAL A 557 -11.90 9.83 -30.40
CA VAL A 557 -12.31 9.50 -31.76
C VAL A 557 -13.59 10.26 -32.05
N GLU A 558 -13.52 11.20 -32.99
CA GLU A 558 -14.62 12.03 -33.45
C GLU A 558 -15.46 11.31 -34.51
N LYS A 559 -16.68 11.80 -34.71
CA LYS A 559 -17.58 11.32 -35.77
C LYS A 559 -17.04 11.64 -37.16
#